data_AF-A0A5C8RQ29-F1
#
_entry.id   AF-A0A5C8RQ29-F1
#
_cell.length_a   1.000
_cell.length_b   1.000
_cell.length_c   1.000
_cell.angle_alpha   90.00
_cell.angle_beta   90.00
_cell.angle_gamma   90.00
#
_symmetry.space_group_name_H-M   'P 1'
#
loop_
_entity.id
_entity.type
_entity.pdbx_description
1 polymer ?
#
loop_
_entity_poly.entity_id
_entity_poly.type
_entity_poly.pdbx_seq_one_letter_code
_entity_poly.pdbx_strand_id
1 'polypeptide(L)'
;MAGFDHILNWRLLSGSHPFPGPDGGTCINEAALVAAGLPYRAIRSSDDCPPCFSHPLAAYALGLNDAMSDAERHRLMAFVLRLSGSADLPAVEIERTVFLALASIRRLLPPLLEKAGLVDLAVLCAAAGDIDEALAAARSAAWQGGARAQAASGRQAWIAGALAAAVSRTA
;
A
#
# COMPACT_ATOMS: atom_id res chain seq x y z
N MET A 1 -11.54 -0.47 32.79
CA MET A 1 -10.82 0.17 31.66
C MET A 1 -10.07 -0.93 30.89
N ALA A 2 -10.79 -1.90 30.32
CA ALA A 2 -10.22 -3.10 29.68
C ALA A 2 -10.46 -3.13 28.14
N GLY A 3 -10.93 -2.01 27.57
CA GLY A 3 -11.52 -1.98 26.23
C GLY A 3 -10.59 -1.57 25.08
N PHE A 4 -9.38 -1.06 25.35
CA PHE A 4 -8.50 -0.54 24.30
C PHE A 4 -7.14 -1.25 24.22
N ASP A 5 -6.56 -1.68 25.34
CA ASP A 5 -5.23 -2.31 25.33
C ASP A 5 -5.21 -3.63 24.53
N HIS A 6 -6.34 -4.33 24.42
CA HIS A 6 -6.41 -5.58 23.68
C HIS A 6 -6.26 -5.38 22.16
N ILE A 7 -6.72 -4.25 21.60
CA ILE A 7 -6.66 -4.01 20.16
C ILE A 7 -5.25 -3.72 19.66
N LEU A 8 -4.40 -3.12 20.49
CA LEU A 8 -3.01 -2.86 20.15
C LEU A 8 -2.19 -4.16 20.01
N ASN A 9 -2.68 -5.24 20.60
CA ASN A 9 -2.10 -6.57 20.50
C ASN A 9 -2.71 -7.42 19.38
N TRP A 10 -3.64 -6.87 18.58
CA TRP A 10 -4.25 -7.60 17.48
C TRP A 10 -3.26 -7.89 16.37
N ARG A 11 -3.37 -9.10 15.82
CA ARG A 11 -2.65 -9.47 14.61
C ARG A 11 -3.38 -8.93 13.37
N LEU A 12 -2.62 -8.26 12.52
CA LEU A 12 -3.07 -7.87 11.18
C LEU A 12 -2.89 -9.01 10.18
N LEU A 13 -3.90 -9.25 9.36
CA LEU A 13 -3.91 -10.24 8.27
C LEU A 13 -4.14 -9.54 6.93
N SER A 14 -3.74 -10.20 5.84
CA SER A 14 -4.04 -9.75 4.48
C SER A 14 -5.49 -10.08 4.11
N GLY A 15 -6.16 -9.15 3.43
CA GLY A 15 -7.55 -9.28 2.99
C GLY A 15 -8.59 -9.05 4.10
N SER A 16 -9.86 -9.17 3.73
CA SER A 16 -11.02 -8.91 4.60
C SER A 16 -11.49 -10.17 5.35
N HIS A 17 -12.02 -10.02 6.56
CA HIS A 17 -12.40 -11.17 7.41
C HIS A 17 -13.84 -11.05 7.98
N PRO A 18 -14.56 -12.16 8.24
CA PRO A 18 -15.95 -12.13 8.73
C PRO A 18 -16.10 -11.61 10.16
N PHE A 19 -15.13 -11.89 11.05
CA PHE A 19 -14.95 -11.28 12.38
C PHE A 19 -13.62 -11.80 12.99
N PRO A 20 -12.74 -10.95 13.52
CA PRO A 20 -11.51 -11.40 14.17
C PRO A 20 -11.83 -12.11 15.49
N GLY A 21 -11.13 -13.21 15.76
CA GLY A 21 -11.16 -13.85 17.08
C GLY A 21 -10.56 -12.94 18.17
N PRO A 22 -10.39 -13.43 19.40
CA PRO A 22 -9.87 -12.63 20.52
C PRO A 22 -8.48 -12.03 20.29
N ASP A 23 -7.68 -12.66 19.41
CA ASP A 23 -6.30 -12.25 19.07
C ASP A 23 -6.23 -11.27 17.88
N GLY A 24 -7.37 -10.79 17.40
CA GLY A 24 -7.47 -10.10 16.11
C GLY A 24 -7.64 -11.09 14.96
N GLY A 25 -7.04 -10.77 13.80
CA GLY A 25 -7.24 -11.52 12.56
C GLY A 25 -8.00 -10.73 11.50
N THR A 26 -7.54 -9.53 11.22
CA THR A 26 -8.28 -8.52 10.44
C THR A 26 -7.32 -7.60 9.68
N CYS A 27 -7.79 -6.83 8.69
CA CYS A 27 -6.95 -5.85 8.01
C CYS A 27 -6.80 -4.56 8.84
N ILE A 28 -5.85 -3.69 8.48
CA ILE A 28 -5.61 -2.43 9.20
C ILE A 28 -6.85 -1.53 9.31
N ASN A 29 -7.68 -1.45 8.27
CA ASN A 29 -8.88 -0.60 8.27
C ASN A 29 -9.97 -1.16 9.18
N GLU A 30 -10.12 -2.48 9.21
CA GLU A 30 -11.03 -3.18 10.13
C GLU A 30 -10.58 -3.03 11.58
N ALA A 31 -9.27 -3.10 11.85
CA ALA A 31 -8.72 -2.79 13.17
C ALA A 31 -9.00 -1.33 13.56
N ALA A 32 -8.86 -0.39 12.63
CA ALA A 32 -9.12 1.04 12.86
C ALA A 32 -10.61 1.34 13.15
N LEU A 33 -11.55 0.60 12.55
CA LEU A 33 -12.97 0.67 12.92
C LEU A 33 -13.18 0.37 14.40
N VAL A 34 -12.67 -0.78 14.85
CA VAL A 34 -12.88 -1.22 16.24
C VAL A 34 -12.14 -0.29 17.20
N ALA A 35 -10.93 0.17 16.85
CA ALA A 35 -10.18 1.16 17.61
C ALA A 35 -10.94 2.49 17.77
N ALA A 36 -11.75 2.87 16.78
CA ALA A 36 -12.61 4.04 16.84
C ALA A 36 -13.87 3.84 17.69
N GLY A 37 -14.08 2.65 18.27
CA GLY A 37 -15.30 2.28 18.97
C GLY A 37 -16.48 2.01 18.03
N LEU A 38 -16.23 1.84 16.72
CA LEU A 38 -17.27 1.52 15.75
C LEU A 38 -17.52 0.00 15.71
N PRO A 39 -18.74 -0.43 15.38
CA PRO A 39 -19.03 -1.84 15.17
C PRO A 39 -18.14 -2.44 14.08
N TYR A 40 -17.63 -3.64 14.33
CA TYR A 40 -16.86 -4.38 13.35
C TYR A 40 -17.69 -4.61 12.07
N ARG A 41 -17.05 -4.44 10.92
CA ARG A 41 -17.55 -4.89 9.62
C ARG A 41 -16.36 -5.22 8.73
N ALA A 42 -16.54 -6.16 7.80
CA ALA A 42 -15.54 -6.44 6.79
C ALA A 42 -15.33 -5.22 5.89
N ILE A 43 -14.07 -4.90 5.59
CA ILE A 43 -13.65 -3.82 4.68
C ILE A 43 -12.90 -4.46 3.50
N ARG A 44 -13.51 -4.43 2.31
CA ARG A 44 -12.92 -5.01 1.08
C ARG A 44 -12.23 -3.96 0.23
N SER A 45 -12.63 -2.70 0.38
CA SER A 45 -12.05 -1.55 -0.28
C SER A 45 -12.17 -0.31 0.61
N SER A 46 -11.46 0.76 0.27
CA SER A 46 -11.62 2.05 0.97
C SER A 46 -13.03 2.64 0.84
N ASP A 47 -13.83 2.21 -0.14
CA ASP A 47 -15.24 2.61 -0.30
C ASP A 47 -16.13 2.03 0.82
N ASP A 48 -15.70 0.94 1.47
CA ASP A 48 -16.43 0.35 2.60
C ASP A 48 -16.18 1.10 3.92
N CYS A 49 -15.17 1.97 3.97
CA CYS A 49 -14.79 2.69 5.17
C CYS A 49 -15.83 3.76 5.56
N PRO A 50 -15.99 4.07 6.87
CA PRO A 50 -16.87 5.14 7.31
C PRO A 50 -16.43 6.51 6.78
N PRO A 51 -17.34 7.48 6.66
CA PRO A 51 -17.02 8.83 6.16
C PRO A 51 -15.96 9.58 6.98
N CYS A 52 -15.69 9.19 8.22
CA CYS A 52 -14.63 9.80 9.03
C CYS A 52 -13.22 9.32 8.66
N PHE A 53 -13.08 8.37 7.73
CA PHE A 53 -11.80 7.88 7.24
C PHE A 53 -11.44 8.61 5.94
N SER A 54 -10.23 9.13 5.85
CA SER A 54 -9.68 9.60 4.58
C SER A 54 -9.60 8.42 3.62
N HIS A 55 -10.32 8.54 2.51
CA HIS A 55 -10.35 7.53 1.46
C HIS A 55 -8.94 7.21 0.92
N PRO A 56 -8.09 8.19 0.53
CA PRO A 56 -6.75 7.87 0.04
C PRO A 56 -5.84 7.26 1.11
N LEU A 57 -5.94 7.67 2.38
CA LEU A 57 -5.16 7.05 3.46
C LEU A 57 -5.61 5.61 3.72
N ALA A 58 -6.94 5.36 3.74
CA ALA A 58 -7.49 4.03 3.92
C ALA A 58 -7.14 3.09 2.77
N ALA A 59 -7.16 3.57 1.53
CA ALA A 59 -6.75 2.81 0.35
C ALA A 59 -5.26 2.45 0.41
N TYR A 60 -4.41 3.44 0.72
CA TYR A 60 -2.98 3.26 0.83
C TYR A 60 -2.60 2.30 1.96
N ALA A 61 -3.22 2.46 3.14
CA ALA A 61 -3.02 1.58 4.28
C ALA A 61 -3.43 0.13 3.97
N LEU A 62 -4.56 -0.08 3.29
CA LEU A 62 -5.02 -1.40 2.87
C LEU A 62 -4.03 -2.05 1.87
N GLY A 63 -3.56 -1.30 0.88
CA GLY A 63 -2.55 -1.78 -0.07
C GLY A 63 -1.25 -2.19 0.61
N LEU A 64 -0.74 -1.39 1.56
CA LEU A 64 0.43 -1.76 2.36
C LEU A 64 0.17 -3.00 3.23
N ASN A 65 -0.99 -3.07 3.87
CA ASN A 65 -1.39 -4.20 4.71
C ASN A 65 -1.32 -5.51 3.92
N ASP A 66 -1.86 -5.52 2.71
CA ASP A 66 -1.95 -6.73 1.89
C ASP A 66 -0.62 -7.08 1.21
N ALA A 67 0.21 -6.08 0.87
CA ALA A 67 1.51 -6.31 0.26
C ALA A 67 2.61 -6.71 1.25
N MET A 68 2.52 -6.26 2.52
CA MET A 68 3.55 -6.55 3.53
C MET A 68 3.51 -8.01 3.99
N SER A 69 4.70 -8.57 4.22
CA SER A 69 4.84 -9.87 4.90
C SER A 69 4.30 -9.80 6.33
N ASP A 70 3.90 -10.95 6.90
CA ASP A 70 3.39 -11.03 8.27
C ASP A 70 4.30 -10.37 9.31
N ALA A 71 5.62 -10.53 9.17
CA ALA A 71 6.60 -9.96 10.09
C ALA A 71 6.63 -8.42 10.07
N GLU A 72 6.33 -7.83 8.92
CA GLU A 72 6.37 -6.37 8.72
C GLU A 72 4.99 -5.74 8.91
N ARG A 73 3.91 -6.43 8.53
CA ARG A 73 2.53 -5.93 8.57
C ARG A 73 2.14 -5.44 9.95
N HIS A 74 2.56 -6.13 11.01
CA HIS A 74 2.22 -5.72 12.38
C HIS A 74 2.76 -4.32 12.75
N ARG A 75 3.82 -3.83 12.10
CA ARG A 75 4.28 -2.44 12.30
C ARG A 75 3.23 -1.41 11.93
N LEU A 76 2.26 -1.76 11.08
CA LEU A 76 1.16 -0.89 10.70
C LEU A 76 0.19 -0.60 11.87
N MET A 77 0.23 -1.38 12.96
CA MET A 77 -0.56 -1.10 14.16
C MET A 77 -0.31 0.29 14.73
N ALA A 78 0.89 0.83 14.55
CA ALA A 78 1.23 2.21 14.94
C ALA A 78 0.35 3.29 14.28
N PHE A 79 -0.33 2.96 13.17
CA PHE A 79 -1.18 3.89 12.42
C PHE A 79 -2.68 3.65 12.61
N VAL A 80 -3.10 2.56 13.26
CA VAL A 80 -4.51 2.19 13.41
C VAL A 80 -5.33 3.30 14.06
N LEU A 81 -4.81 3.92 15.13
CA LEU A 81 -5.50 5.03 15.81
C LEU A 81 -5.53 6.33 15.00
N ARG A 82 -4.74 6.44 13.92
CA ARG A 82 -4.64 7.65 13.10
C ARG A 82 -5.54 7.63 11.86
N LEU A 83 -6.14 6.49 11.53
CA LEU A 83 -7.03 6.36 10.37
C LEU A 83 -8.44 6.87 10.67
N SER A 84 -8.94 6.63 11.88
CA SER A 84 -10.25 7.17 12.29
C SER A 84 -10.18 8.68 12.50
N GLY A 85 -11.18 9.40 11.98
CA GLY A 85 -11.21 10.86 12.04
C GLY A 85 -10.18 11.54 11.13
N SER A 86 -9.59 10.81 10.19
CA SER A 86 -8.59 11.36 9.26
C SER A 86 -9.21 12.04 8.04
N ALA A 87 -10.49 11.81 7.75
CA ALA A 87 -11.16 12.44 6.62
C ALA A 87 -11.10 13.97 6.70
N ASP A 88 -10.91 14.60 5.55
CA ASP A 88 -10.77 16.05 5.42
C ASP A 88 -11.53 16.57 4.19
N LEU A 89 -11.40 17.87 3.92
CA LEU A 89 -11.97 18.52 2.75
C LEU A 89 -11.44 17.89 1.45
N PRO A 90 -12.24 17.88 0.36
CA PRO A 90 -11.83 17.28 -0.90
C PRO A 90 -10.48 17.77 -1.44
N ALA A 91 -10.16 19.05 -1.27
CA ALA A 91 -8.87 19.61 -1.69
C ALA A 91 -7.68 18.96 -0.95
N VAL A 92 -7.82 18.71 0.35
CA VAL A 92 -6.80 18.04 1.17
C VAL A 92 -6.66 16.57 0.77
N GLU A 93 -7.75 15.89 0.45
CA GLU A 93 -7.70 14.49 -0.03
C GLU A 93 -7.01 14.37 -1.39
N ILE A 94 -7.16 15.37 -2.27
CA ILE A 94 -6.41 15.45 -3.53
C ILE A 94 -4.92 15.63 -3.23
N GLU A 95 -4.54 16.57 -2.36
CA GLU A 95 -3.14 16.79 -1.97
C GLU A 95 -2.51 15.54 -1.36
N ARG A 96 -3.25 14.81 -0.50
CA ARG A 96 -2.81 13.53 0.06
C ARG A 96 -2.59 12.48 -1.02
N THR A 97 -3.50 12.38 -1.97
CA THR A 97 -3.37 11.43 -3.10
C THR A 97 -2.10 11.71 -3.90
N VAL A 98 -1.88 12.98 -4.26
CA VAL A 98 -0.67 13.41 -4.98
C VAL A 98 0.59 13.11 -4.16
N PHE A 99 0.59 13.45 -2.88
CA PHE A 99 1.73 13.21 -1.99
C PHE A 99 2.03 11.71 -1.86
N LEU A 100 1.02 10.87 -1.63
CA LEU A 100 1.18 9.43 -1.48
C LEU A 100 1.70 8.79 -2.77
N ALA A 101 1.16 9.18 -3.93
CA ALA A 101 1.63 8.68 -5.21
C ALA A 101 3.09 9.08 -5.46
N LEU A 102 3.43 10.36 -5.31
CA LEU A 102 4.79 10.86 -5.47
C LEU A 102 5.77 10.18 -4.50
N ALA A 103 5.41 10.09 -3.22
CA ALA A 103 6.22 9.43 -2.20
C ALA A 103 6.44 7.95 -2.49
N SER A 104 5.41 7.25 -2.96
CA SER A 104 5.47 5.82 -3.30
C SER A 104 6.41 5.59 -4.49
N ILE A 105 6.27 6.40 -5.55
CA ILE A 105 7.14 6.32 -6.72
C ILE A 105 8.58 6.62 -6.34
N ARG A 106 8.84 7.64 -5.51
CA ARG A 106 10.20 8.03 -5.12
C ARG A 106 10.89 7.09 -4.15
N ARG A 107 10.13 6.32 -3.36
CA ARG A 107 10.69 5.51 -2.25
C ARG A 107 10.55 4.01 -2.44
N LEU A 108 9.47 3.55 -3.08
CA LEU A 108 9.15 2.13 -3.19
C LEU A 108 9.61 1.54 -4.53
N LEU A 109 9.49 2.29 -5.63
CA LEU A 109 9.89 1.81 -6.96
C LEU A 109 11.42 1.69 -7.16
N PRO A 110 12.28 2.63 -6.71
CA PRO A 110 13.70 2.58 -7.05
C PRO A 110 14.42 1.30 -6.60
N PRO A 111 14.23 0.81 -5.35
CA PRO A 111 14.87 -0.45 -4.93
C PRO A 111 14.40 -1.66 -5.75
N LEU A 112 13.16 -1.65 -6.23
CA LEU A 112 12.62 -2.71 -7.08
C LEU A 112 13.21 -2.64 -8.50
N LEU A 113 13.32 -1.42 -9.04
CA LEU A 113 13.93 -1.15 -10.35
C LEU A 113 15.41 -1.51 -10.38
N GLU A 114 16.16 -1.17 -9.33
CA GLU A 114 17.57 -1.57 -9.17
C GLU A 114 17.74 -3.09 -9.21
N LYS A 115 16.91 -3.82 -8.44
CA LYS A 115 16.91 -5.30 -8.45
C LYS A 115 16.58 -5.89 -9.82
N ALA A 116 15.75 -5.20 -10.62
CA ALA A 116 15.41 -5.61 -11.98
C ALA A 116 16.42 -5.13 -13.05
N GLY A 117 17.51 -4.45 -12.64
CA GLY A 117 18.52 -3.91 -13.55
C GLY A 117 18.01 -2.75 -14.43
N LEU A 118 17.06 -1.96 -13.91
CA LEU A 118 16.50 -0.77 -14.54
C LEU A 118 16.99 0.49 -13.80
N VAL A 119 18.31 0.62 -13.66
CA VAL A 119 18.95 1.63 -12.77
C VAL A 119 18.63 3.06 -13.20
N ASP A 120 18.63 3.36 -14.50
CA ASP A 120 18.33 4.72 -14.98
C ASP A 120 16.90 5.16 -14.60
N LEU A 121 15.94 4.23 -14.68
CA LEU A 121 14.57 4.50 -14.24
C LEU A 121 14.46 4.61 -12.73
N ALA A 122 15.28 3.87 -11.96
CA ALA A 122 15.34 4.02 -10.51
C ALA A 122 15.78 5.45 -10.13
N VAL A 123 16.80 5.99 -10.80
CA VAL A 123 17.28 7.36 -10.62
C VAL A 123 16.19 8.37 -10.96
N LEU A 124 15.51 8.20 -12.10
CA LEU A 124 14.42 9.10 -12.51
C LEU A 124 13.26 9.08 -11.50
N CYS A 125 12.83 7.90 -11.07
CA CYS A 125 11.78 7.77 -10.05
C CYS A 125 12.18 8.44 -8.73
N ALA A 126 13.42 8.27 -8.27
CA ALA A 126 13.89 8.86 -7.01
C ALA A 126 14.03 10.38 -7.07
N ALA A 127 14.46 10.90 -8.22
CA ALA A 127 14.76 12.31 -8.46
C ALA A 127 13.52 13.17 -8.81
N ALA A 128 12.39 12.55 -9.15
CA ALA A 128 11.17 13.26 -9.54
C ALA A 128 10.80 14.39 -8.53
N GLY A 129 10.71 15.61 -9.05
CA GLY A 129 10.40 16.82 -8.29
C GLY A 129 8.92 16.98 -8.02
N ASP A 130 8.08 16.51 -8.94
CA ASP A 130 6.63 16.58 -8.87
C ASP A 130 5.95 15.28 -9.34
N ILE A 131 4.62 15.29 -9.30
CA ILE A 131 3.81 14.12 -9.64
C ILE A 131 3.82 13.79 -11.13
N ASP A 132 3.97 14.77 -12.02
CA ASP A 132 3.96 14.53 -13.46
C ASP A 132 5.24 13.82 -13.90
N GLU A 133 6.38 14.30 -13.40
CA GLU A 133 7.69 13.64 -13.56
C GLU A 133 7.67 12.22 -12.99
N ALA A 134 7.13 12.06 -11.77
CA ALA A 134 7.04 10.77 -11.11
C ALA A 134 6.18 9.78 -11.91
N LEU A 135 4.99 10.20 -12.35
CA LEU A 135 4.09 9.36 -13.14
C LEU A 135 4.68 9.03 -14.51
N ALA A 136 5.44 9.95 -15.13
CA ALA A 136 6.13 9.67 -16.39
C ALA A 136 7.22 8.60 -16.23
N ALA A 137 8.00 8.67 -15.15
CA ALA A 137 9.01 7.68 -14.81
C ALA A 137 8.37 6.32 -14.47
N ALA A 138 7.30 6.31 -13.66
CA ALA A 138 6.56 5.10 -13.30
C ALA A 138 5.93 4.41 -14.52
N ARG A 139 5.27 5.15 -15.42
CA ARG A 139 4.76 4.58 -16.69
C ARG A 139 5.86 3.96 -17.55
N SER A 140 7.02 4.61 -17.60
CA SER A 140 8.18 4.08 -18.33
C SER A 140 8.71 2.79 -17.68
N ALA A 141 8.76 2.75 -16.35
CA ALA A 141 9.07 1.56 -15.57
C ALA A 141 8.07 0.42 -15.81
N ALA A 142 6.77 0.72 -15.79
CA ALA A 142 5.72 -0.24 -16.02
C ALA A 142 5.87 -0.90 -17.40
N TRP A 143 6.03 -0.08 -18.44
CA TRP A 143 6.22 -0.55 -19.82
C TRP A 143 7.48 -1.39 -19.98
N GLN A 144 8.64 -0.90 -19.51
CA GLN A 144 9.90 -1.63 -19.64
C GLN A 144 9.92 -2.93 -18.82
N GLY A 145 9.32 -2.91 -17.62
CA GLY A 145 9.10 -4.09 -16.79
C GLY A 145 8.30 -5.16 -17.52
N GLY A 146 7.16 -4.78 -18.11
CA GLY A 146 6.31 -5.69 -18.88
C GLY A 146 7.03 -6.29 -20.09
N ALA A 147 7.71 -5.46 -20.88
CA ALA A 147 8.47 -5.90 -22.04
C ALA A 147 9.62 -6.86 -21.66
N ARG A 148 10.37 -6.56 -20.59
CA ARG A 148 11.44 -7.43 -20.09
C ARG A 148 10.89 -8.74 -19.52
N ALA A 149 9.77 -8.72 -18.82
CA ALA A 149 9.12 -9.92 -18.31
C ALA A 149 8.73 -10.87 -19.44
N GLN A 150 8.10 -10.34 -20.50
CA GLN A 150 7.73 -11.11 -21.68
C GLN A 150 8.94 -11.73 -22.37
N ALA A 151 10.00 -10.94 -22.57
CA ALA A 151 11.24 -11.42 -23.21
C ALA A 151 11.96 -12.48 -22.36
N ALA A 152 11.95 -12.33 -21.03
CA ALA A 152 12.52 -13.30 -20.10
C ALA A 152 11.74 -14.62 -20.10
N SER A 153 10.41 -14.57 -20.19
CA SER A 153 9.55 -15.75 -20.33
C SER A 153 9.92 -16.56 -21.58
N GLY A 154 10.14 -15.88 -22.72
CA GLY A 154 10.54 -16.53 -23.97
C GLY A 154 11.90 -17.25 -23.89
N ARG A 155 12.76 -16.86 -22.94
CA ARG A 155 14.08 -17.47 -22.69
C ARG A 155 14.10 -18.35 -21.43
N GLN A 156 12.95 -18.60 -20.80
CA GLN A 156 12.83 -19.35 -19.54
C GLN A 156 13.68 -18.76 -18.39
N ALA A 157 13.95 -17.45 -18.43
CA ALA A 157 14.71 -16.74 -17.40
C ALA A 157 13.77 -16.32 -16.26
N TRP A 158 13.23 -17.30 -15.53
CA TRP A 158 12.10 -17.12 -14.61
C TRP A 158 12.33 -16.06 -13.52
N ILE A 159 13.51 -16.04 -12.89
CA ILE A 159 13.82 -15.08 -11.82
C ILE A 159 13.83 -13.64 -12.37
N ALA A 160 14.53 -13.41 -13.49
CA ALA A 160 14.57 -12.11 -14.14
C ALA A 160 13.17 -11.68 -14.62
N GLY A 161 12.39 -12.62 -15.15
CA GLY A 161 11.01 -12.39 -15.56
C GLY A 161 10.11 -12.00 -14.39
N ALA A 162 10.23 -12.67 -13.24
CA ALA A 162 9.47 -12.36 -12.04
C ALA A 162 9.79 -10.97 -11.48
N LEU A 163 11.08 -10.58 -11.43
CA LEU A 163 11.52 -9.25 -11.02
C LEU A 163 10.99 -8.16 -11.96
N ALA A 164 11.10 -8.36 -13.27
CA ALA A 164 10.58 -7.41 -14.26
C ALA A 164 9.04 -7.30 -14.22
N ALA A 165 8.35 -8.42 -13.99
CA ALA A 165 6.90 -8.43 -13.83
C ALA A 165 6.45 -7.75 -12.53
N ALA A 166 7.26 -7.85 -11.45
CA ALA A 166 7.02 -7.11 -10.22
C ALA A 166 7.12 -5.60 -10.47
N VAL A 167 8.17 -5.13 -11.15
CA VAL A 167 8.28 -3.72 -11.58
C VAL A 167 7.03 -3.29 -12.34
N SER A 168 6.60 -4.09 -13.33
CA SER A 168 5.45 -3.77 -14.17
C SER A 168 4.12 -3.63 -13.43
N ARG A 169 3.94 -4.35 -12.32
CA ARG A 169 2.69 -4.33 -11.54
C ARG A 169 2.70 -3.29 -10.43
N THR A 170 3.89 -2.91 -9.95
CA THR A 170 4.04 -1.94 -8.88
C THR A 170 4.08 -0.50 -9.42
N ALA A 171 4.63 -0.29 -10.62
CA ALA A 171 4.72 1.01 -11.28
C ALA A 171 3.45 1.37 -12.04
#